data_AF-A0A9D9MEP1-F1
#
_entry.id   AF-A0A9D9MEP1-F1
#
_cell.length_a   1.000
_cell.length_b   1.000
_cell.length_c   1.000
_cell.angle_alpha   90.00
_cell.angle_beta   90.00
_cell.angle_gamma   90.00
#
_symmetry.space_group_name_H-M   'P 1'
#
loop_
_entity.id
_entity.type
_entity.pdbx_description
1 polymer ?
#
loop_
_entity_poly.entity_id
_entity_poly.type
_entity_poly.pdbx_seq_one_letter_code
_entity_poly.pdbx_strand_id
1 'polypeptide(L)'
;SSGEIASLVIVDAVYRLYDGVISSESLEEEIFSNGLLEYHQYTRPEVFRGMKVPDVLLSGHHKNIRDWRLMKSLEKTKMNRPELLGPEHIGGNQNGSD
;
A
#
# COMPACT_ATOMS: atom_id res chain seq x y z
N SER A 1 -14.36 31.29 -2.07
CA SER A 1 -13.28 30.40 -1.61
C SER A 1 -11.94 31.04 -1.88
N SER A 2 -11.10 31.17 -0.86
CA SER A 2 -9.68 31.52 -0.99
C SER A 2 -8.88 30.24 -1.27
N GLY A 3 -7.71 30.36 -1.91
CA GLY A 3 -6.86 29.23 -2.31
C GLY A 3 -5.97 28.65 -1.20
N GLU A 4 -6.15 29.09 0.04
CA GLU A 4 -5.28 28.75 1.18
C GLU A 4 -5.18 27.24 1.43
N ILE A 5 -6.31 26.51 1.43
CA ILE A 5 -6.31 25.05 1.64
C ILE A 5 -5.58 24.33 0.50
N ALA A 6 -5.82 24.72 -0.74
CA ALA A 6 -5.13 24.13 -1.90
C ALA A 6 -3.62 24.38 -1.81
N SER A 7 -3.21 25.57 -1.35
CA SER A 7 -1.81 25.94 -1.17
C SER A 7 -1.13 25.09 -0.10
N LEU A 8 -1.79 24.87 1.04
CA LEU A 8 -1.28 24.02 2.12
C LEU A 8 -1.13 22.56 1.67
N VAL A 9 -2.09 22.02 0.91
CA VAL A 9 -2.00 20.65 0.37
C VAL A 9 -0.79 20.49 -0.54
N ILE A 10 -0.54 21.46 -1.42
CA ILE A 10 0.62 21.43 -2.32
C ILE A 10 1.93 21.52 -1.52
N VAL A 11 2.00 22.44 -0.55
CA VAL A 11 3.19 22.61 0.29
C VAL A 11 3.50 21.33 1.07
N ASP A 12 2.51 20.70 1.71
CA ASP A 12 2.73 19.45 2.46
C ASP A 12 3.19 18.31 1.54
N ALA A 13 2.55 18.13 0.39
CA ALA A 13 2.90 17.07 -0.56
C ALA A 13 4.33 17.21 -1.11
N VAL A 14 4.75 18.43 -1.46
CA VAL A 14 6.09 18.67 -2.02
C VAL A 14 7.16 18.63 -0.93
N TYR A 15 6.91 19.22 0.24
CA TYR A 15 7.91 19.34 1.30
C TYR A 15 8.31 17.98 1.88
N ARG A 16 7.41 16.98 1.88
CA ARG A 16 7.70 15.59 2.30
C ARG A 16 8.79 14.90 1.50
N LEU A 17 8.99 15.31 0.24
CA LEU A 17 10.00 14.76 -0.65
C LEU A 17 11.40 15.34 -0.38
N TYR A 18 11.51 16.35 0.46
CA TYR A 18 12.79 16.94 0.83
C TYR A 18 13.56 15.98 1.76
N ASP A 19 14.85 15.80 1.46
CA ASP A 19 15.71 14.89 2.19
C ASP A 19 15.78 15.24 3.68
N GLY A 20 15.71 14.21 4.53
CA GLY A 20 15.68 14.34 5.99
C GLY A 20 14.31 14.68 6.60
N VAL A 21 13.25 14.91 5.81
CA VAL A 21 11.88 15.11 6.35
C VAL A 21 11.19 13.78 6.64
N ILE A 22 11.24 12.85 5.69
CA ILE A 22 10.72 11.47 5.84
C ILE A 22 11.85 10.50 5.51
N SER A 23 11.84 9.31 6.16
CA SER A 23 12.80 8.25 5.84
C SER A 23 12.57 7.71 4.42
N SER A 24 13.66 7.39 3.72
CA SER A 24 13.59 6.81 2.37
C SER A 24 12.78 5.52 2.30
N GLU A 25 12.88 4.66 3.33
CA GLU A 25 12.11 3.41 3.42
C GLU A 25 10.59 3.66 3.43
N SER A 26 10.14 4.76 4.05
CA SER A 26 8.72 5.11 4.06
C SER A 26 8.22 5.63 2.71
N LEU A 27 9.11 6.24 1.91
CA LEU A 27 8.78 6.72 0.56
C LEU A 27 8.73 5.55 -0.43
N GLU A 28 9.56 4.52 -0.23
CA GLU A 28 9.55 3.29 -1.05
C GLU A 28 8.26 2.48 -0.87
N GLU A 29 7.67 2.47 0.32
CA GLU A 29 6.40 1.79 0.61
C GLU A 29 5.15 2.69 0.42
N GLU A 30 5.30 3.91 -0.07
CA GLU A 30 4.19 4.88 -0.18
C GLU A 30 3.16 4.48 -1.24
N ILE A 31 1.89 4.86 -0.97
CA ILE A 31 0.75 4.66 -1.87
C ILE A 31 1.09 5.29 -3.23
N PHE A 32 0.93 4.53 -4.32
CA PHE A 32 1.27 4.89 -5.71
C PHE A 32 2.73 4.80 -6.15
N SER A 33 3.69 4.49 -5.28
CA SER A 33 5.08 4.19 -5.71
C SER A 33 5.15 3.12 -6.81
N ASN A 34 4.22 2.16 -6.77
CA ASN A 34 4.02 1.10 -7.75
C ASN A 34 2.65 1.17 -8.45
N GLY A 35 1.93 2.29 -8.37
CA GLY A 35 0.59 2.42 -8.95
C GLY A 35 -0.54 1.68 -8.23
N LEU A 36 -0.28 1.06 -7.06
CA LEU A 36 -1.30 0.34 -6.29
C LEU A 36 -1.74 1.11 -5.04
N LEU A 37 -2.95 0.78 -4.56
CA LEU A 37 -3.43 1.20 -3.24
C LEU A 37 -2.75 0.41 -2.13
N GLU A 38 -2.41 1.05 -1.02
CA GLU A 38 -1.81 0.36 0.13
C GLU A 38 -2.71 -0.74 0.71
N TYR A 39 -2.08 -1.82 1.18
CA TYR A 39 -2.75 -2.89 1.92
C TYR A 39 -3.25 -2.39 3.30
N HIS A 40 -4.01 -3.23 4.01
CA HIS A 40 -4.50 -2.87 5.35
C HIS A 40 -3.36 -2.95 6.37
N GLN A 41 -3.11 -1.85 7.09
CA GLN A 41 -2.11 -1.82 8.15
C GLN A 41 -2.69 -2.34 9.46
N TYR A 42 -1.86 -3.05 10.22
CA TYR A 42 -2.21 -3.64 11.51
C TYR A 42 -1.19 -3.21 12.56
N THR A 43 -1.67 -3.03 13.78
CA THR A 43 -0.83 -2.73 14.95
C THR A 43 -1.37 -3.45 16.17
N ARG A 44 -0.67 -3.36 17.29
CA ARG A 44 -1.08 -3.98 18.55
C ARG A 44 -2.40 -3.39 19.04
N PRO A 45 -3.25 -4.18 19.73
CA PRO A 45 -3.08 -5.61 20.09
C PRO A 45 -3.41 -6.58 18.94
N GLU A 46 -2.93 -7.82 19.03
CA GLU A 46 -3.14 -8.86 17.98
C GLU A 46 -4.61 -9.20 17.72
N VAL A 47 -5.47 -9.06 18.73
CA VAL A 47 -6.91 -9.21 18.60
C VAL A 47 -7.58 -7.95 19.12
N PHE A 48 -8.29 -7.26 18.24
CA PHE A 48 -9.05 -6.07 18.58
C PHE A 48 -10.51 -6.25 18.17
N ARG A 49 -11.44 -6.18 19.14
CA ARG A 49 -12.88 -6.38 18.91
C ARG A 49 -13.21 -7.71 18.19
N GLY A 50 -12.47 -8.78 18.51
CA GLY A 50 -12.62 -10.09 17.86
C GLY A 50 -12.00 -10.19 16.47
N MET A 51 -11.43 -9.11 15.92
CA MET A 51 -10.67 -9.15 14.67
C MET A 51 -9.21 -9.45 14.97
N LYS A 52 -8.70 -10.54 14.41
CA LYS A 52 -7.31 -10.99 14.58
C LYS A 52 -6.43 -10.44 13.45
N VAL A 53 -5.22 -9.99 13.80
CA VAL A 53 -4.17 -9.68 12.83
C VAL A 53 -3.85 -10.95 12.01
N PRO A 54 -3.74 -10.86 10.67
CA PRO A 54 -3.37 -12.01 9.84
C PRO A 54 -2.11 -12.73 10.33
N ASP A 55 -2.17 -14.05 10.48
CA ASP A 55 -1.06 -14.86 11.05
C ASP A 55 0.26 -14.68 10.30
N VAL A 56 0.21 -14.46 8.99
CA VAL A 56 1.40 -14.17 8.18
C VAL A 56 2.16 -12.93 8.66
N LEU A 57 1.46 -11.90 9.15
CA LEU A 57 2.06 -10.68 9.69
C LEU A 57 2.69 -10.90 11.07
N LEU A 58 2.28 -11.95 11.79
CA LEU A 58 2.85 -12.34 13.09
C LEU A 58 4.03 -13.31 12.95
N SER A 59 4.24 -13.87 11.75
CA SER A 59 5.20 -14.95 11.52
C SER A 59 6.68 -14.53 11.51
N GLY A 60 6.98 -13.24 11.35
CA GLY A 60 8.35 -12.75 11.15
C GLY A 60 8.99 -13.14 9.81
N HIS A 61 8.30 -13.91 8.96
CA HIS A 61 8.81 -14.31 7.65
C HIS A 61 8.69 -13.18 6.63
N HIS A 62 9.72 -12.34 6.54
CA HIS A 62 9.74 -11.14 5.69
C HIS A 62 9.33 -11.38 4.23
N LYS A 63 9.72 -12.51 3.61
CA LYS A 63 9.28 -12.83 2.24
C LYS A 63 7.77 -13.06 2.16
N ASN A 64 7.21 -13.89 3.04
CA ASN A 64 5.77 -14.19 3.06
C ASN A 64 4.94 -12.94 3.37
N ILE A 65 5.46 -12.07 4.24
CA ILE A 65 4.84 -10.78 4.55
C ILE A 65 4.81 -9.89 3.31
N ARG A 66 5.93 -9.74 2.58
CA ARG A 66 5.98 -8.95 1.35
C ARG A 66 5.03 -9.48 0.28
N ASP A 67 5.04 -10.79 0.04
CA ASP A 67 4.16 -11.44 -0.95
C ASP A 67 2.68 -11.22 -0.58
N TRP A 68 2.33 -11.33 0.71
CA TRP A 68 0.98 -11.09 1.21
C TRP A 68 0.56 -9.62 1.09
N ARG A 69 1.44 -8.68 1.43
CA ARG A 69 1.19 -7.22 1.32
C ARG A 69 0.87 -6.84 -0.13
N LEU A 70 1.67 -7.33 -1.08
CA LEU A 70 1.46 -7.09 -2.51
C LEU A 70 0.11 -7.66 -2.97
N MET A 71 -0.20 -8.91 -2.61
CA MET A 71 -1.47 -9.54 -2.96
C MET A 71 -2.67 -8.75 -2.42
N LYS A 72 -2.62 -8.29 -1.16
CA LYS A 72 -3.71 -7.48 -0.57
C LYS A 72 -3.83 -6.08 -1.17
N SER A 73 -2.72 -5.49 -1.56
CA SER A 73 -2.69 -4.23 -2.31
C SER A 73 -3.36 -4.39 -3.68
N LEU A 74 -3.05 -5.45 -4.42
CA LEU A 74 -3.70 -5.80 -5.70
C LEU A 74 -5.21 -6.04 -5.55
N GLU A 75 -5.62 -6.86 -4.57
CA GLU A 75 -7.04 -7.13 -4.29
C GLU A 75 -7.81 -5.83 -4.02
N LYS A 76 -7.28 -4.96 -3.15
CA LYS A 76 -7.91 -3.68 -2.79
C LYS A 76 -7.96 -2.72 -3.97
N THR A 77 -6.90 -2.65 -4.77
CA THR A 77 -6.83 -1.81 -5.98
C THR A 77 -7.86 -2.28 -7.01
N LYS A 78 -7.92 -3.59 -7.29
CA LYS A 78 -8.91 -4.17 -8.20
C LYS A 78 -10.35 -3.87 -7.77
N MET A 79 -10.62 -3.89 -6.47
CA MET A 79 -11.96 -3.64 -5.93
C MET A 79 -12.35 -2.16 -5.98
N ASN A 80 -11.42 -1.25 -5.65
CA ASN A 80 -11.75 0.16 -5.41
C ASN A 80 -11.35 1.13 -6.53
N ARG A 81 -10.26 0.82 -7.25
CA ARG A 81 -9.64 1.67 -8.28
C ARG A 81 -9.07 0.79 -9.42
N PRO A 82 -9.90 -0.03 -10.09
CA PRO A 82 -9.45 -1.00 -11.08
C PRO A 82 -8.70 -0.35 -12.26
N GLU A 83 -8.94 0.93 -12.54
CA GLU A 83 -8.27 1.67 -13.60
C GLU A 83 -6.79 1.97 -13.33
N LEU A 84 -6.32 1.79 -12.09
CA LEU A 84 -4.90 1.91 -11.75
C LEU A 84 -4.10 0.66 -12.17
N LEU A 85 -4.76 -0.45 -12.51
CA LEU A 85 -4.09 -1.70 -12.87
C LEU A 85 -3.62 -1.67 -14.33
N GLY A 86 -2.31 -1.53 -14.55
CA GLY A 86 -1.65 -1.73 -15.83
C GLY A 86 -1.19 -3.18 -16.11
N PRO A 87 -0.63 -3.44 -17.31
CA PRO A 87 -0.14 -4.76 -17.74
C PRO A 87 0.84 -5.43 -16.76
N GLU A 88 1.68 -4.64 -16.10
CA GLU A 88 2.65 -5.04 -15.07
C GLU A 88 2.01 -5.72 -13.86
N HIS A 89 0.73 -5.47 -13.60
CA HIS A 89 -0.01 -6.04 -12.46
C HIS A 89 -0.77 -7.33 -12.82
N ILE A 90 -0.97 -7.61 -14.11
CA ILE A 90 -1.86 -8.67 -14.61
C ILE A 90 -1.09 -9.94 -15.02
N GLY A 91 0.25 -9.87 -15.13
CA GLY A 91 1.12 -10.97 -15.59
C GLY A 91 1.22 -12.23 -14.73
N GLY A 92 0.36 -12.42 -13.73
CA GLY A 92 0.43 -13.52 -12.75
C GLY A 92 -0.52 -14.70 -12.98
N ASN A 93 -1.34 -14.71 -14.03
CA ASN A 93 -2.31 -15.79 -14.23
C ASN A 93 -2.54 -16.16 -15.71
N GLN A 94 -1.53 -16.76 -16.34
CA GLN A 94 -1.69 -17.65 -17.49
C GLN A 94 -0.74 -18.83 -17.32
N ASN A 95 -1.15 -19.83 -16.54
CA ASN A 95 -0.73 -21.23 -16.64
C ASN A 95 -1.57 -22.07 -15.67
N GLY A 96 -2.79 -22.39 -16.11
CA GLY A 96 -3.69 -23.32 -15.46
C GLY A 96 -4.71 -23.81 -16.49
N SER A 97 -4.39 -24.98 -17.09
CA SER A 97 -5.31 -25.95 -17.73
C SER A 97 -6.39 -25.39 -18.68
N ASP A 98 -6.15 -25.44 -20.00
CA ASP A 98 -6.45 -26.60 -20.86
C ASP A 98 -5.66 -26.49 -22.18
#